data_AF-A0A7V9HR14-F1
#
_entry.id   AF-A0A7V9HR14-F1
#
_cell.length_a   1.000
_cell.length_b   1.000
_cell.length_c   1.000
_cell.angle_alpha   90.00
_cell.angle_beta   90.00
_cell.angle_gamma   90.00
#
_symmetry.space_group_name_H-M   'P 1'
#
loop_
_entity.id
_entity.type
_entity.pdbx_description
1 polymer ?
#
loop_
_entity_poly.entity_id
_entity_poly.type
_entity_poly.pdbx_seq_one_letter_code
_entity_poly.pdbx_strand_id
1 'polypeptide(L)'
;RMLALCLALPESGGAYLARLGEDHFTSPRLRAAFLRLREHLDDPLEGLADADADLINVIVRLQAVDDEPATAANLEFRWMLLERDRLRRELKHAGDDGADAARTVALQRELGHLNDVIASSPPVNGPLAR
;
A
#
# COMPACT_ATOMS: atom_id res chain seq x y z
N ARG A 1 4.63 3.68 3.80
CA ARG A 1 3.76 3.28 4.93
C ARG A 1 3.20 1.88 4.73
N MET A 2 2.39 1.61 3.71
CA MET A 2 1.82 0.27 3.49
C MET A 2 2.85 -0.88 3.55
N LEU A 3 3.95 -0.80 2.80
CA LEU A 3 4.99 -1.84 2.81
C LEU A 3 5.68 -2.01 4.18
N ALA A 4 5.83 -0.93 4.95
CA ALA A 4 6.40 -0.99 6.30
C ALA A 4 5.45 -1.70 7.27
N LEU A 5 4.14 -1.42 7.19
CA LEU A 5 3.14 -2.13 7.99
C LEU A 5 3.06 -3.62 7.61
N CYS A 6 3.22 -3.96 6.32
CA CYS A 6 3.25 -5.36 5.89
C CYS A 6 4.46 -6.11 6.46
N LEU A 7 5.62 -5.46 6.51
CA LEU A 7 6.82 -5.98 7.15
C LEU A 7 6.67 -6.15 8.67
N ALA A 8 6.00 -5.20 9.33
CA ALA A 8 5.80 -5.23 10.78
C ALA A 8 4.70 -6.22 11.21
N LEU A 9 3.80 -6.60 10.32
CA LEU A 9 2.74 -7.59 10.54
C LEU A 9 2.74 -8.65 9.43
N PRO A 10 3.74 -9.54 9.33
CA PRO A 10 3.89 -10.45 8.20
C PRO A 10 2.65 -11.33 7.98
N GLU A 11 2.04 -11.85 9.05
CA GLU A 11 0.84 -12.70 8.98
C GLU A 11 -0.34 -12.03 8.28
N SER A 12 -0.60 -10.76 8.59
CA SER A 12 -1.70 -9.99 7.98
C SER A 12 -1.26 -9.27 6.71
N GLY A 13 -0.02 -8.80 6.66
CA GLY A 13 0.58 -8.04 5.57
C GLY A 13 0.68 -8.81 4.28
N GLY A 14 0.94 -10.13 4.35
CA GLY A 14 0.99 -10.99 3.16
C GLY A 14 -0.30 -10.94 2.34
N ALA A 15 -1.47 -10.97 2.99
CA ALA A 15 -2.76 -10.88 2.32
C ALA A 15 -2.94 -9.57 1.56
N TYR A 16 -2.40 -8.46 2.07
CA TYR A 16 -2.48 -7.17 1.39
C TYR A 16 -1.43 -7.00 0.30
N LEU A 17 -0.23 -7.57 0.47
CA LEU A 17 0.76 -7.64 -0.60
C LEU A 17 0.22 -8.40 -1.82
N ALA A 18 -0.59 -9.45 -1.61
CA ALA A 18 -1.25 -10.16 -2.69
C ALA A 18 -2.31 -9.31 -3.42
N ARG A 19 -2.92 -8.34 -2.75
CA ARG A 19 -3.93 -7.43 -3.32
C ARG A 19 -3.31 -6.23 -4.04
N LEU A 20 -2.12 -5.82 -3.65
CA LEU A 20 -1.41 -4.71 -4.28
C LEU A 20 -0.99 -5.07 -5.71
N GLY A 21 -1.27 -4.15 -6.63
CA GLY A 21 -0.75 -4.14 -7.98
C GLY A 21 0.43 -3.19 -8.13
N GLU A 22 1.22 -3.36 -9.18
CA GLU A 22 2.34 -2.47 -9.51
C GLU A 22 1.90 -1.01 -9.77
N ASP A 23 0.65 -0.83 -10.22
CA ASP A 23 -0.02 0.45 -10.47
C ASP A 23 -0.26 1.31 -9.20
N HIS A 24 -0.07 0.71 -8.03
CA HIS A 24 -0.06 1.41 -6.75
C HIS A 24 1.25 2.17 -6.50
N PHE A 25 2.30 1.90 -7.29
CA PHE A 25 3.64 2.43 -7.07
C PHE A 25 4.08 3.34 -8.22
N THR A 26 4.24 4.63 -7.92
CA THR A 26 4.85 5.60 -8.85
C THR A 26 6.37 5.63 -8.77
N SER A 27 6.95 5.10 -7.68
CA SER A 27 8.40 5.02 -7.45
C SER A 27 8.94 3.64 -7.86
N PRO A 28 9.89 3.55 -8.82
CA PRO A 28 10.49 2.28 -9.22
C PRO A 28 11.17 1.54 -8.06
N ARG A 29 11.79 2.27 -7.13
CA ARG A 29 12.45 1.71 -5.95
C ARG A 29 11.47 1.06 -4.98
N LEU A 30 10.31 1.71 -4.73
CA LEU A 30 9.26 1.12 -3.90
C LEU A 30 8.57 -0.05 -4.59
N ARG A 31 8.44 -0.01 -5.92
CA ARG A 31 7.93 -1.15 -6.70
C ARG A 31 8.86 -2.36 -6.61
N ALA A 32 10.17 -2.17 -6.72
CA ALA A 32 11.14 -3.25 -6.52
C ALA A 32 11.05 -3.85 -5.11
N ALA A 33 10.94 -3.01 -4.08
CA ALA A 33 10.72 -3.47 -2.71
C ALA A 33 9.41 -4.26 -2.58
N PHE A 34 8.31 -3.78 -3.16
CA PHE A 34 7.04 -4.52 -3.18
C PHE A 34 7.18 -5.92 -3.78
N LEU A 35 7.80 -6.02 -4.96
CA LEU A 35 8.00 -7.31 -5.64
C LEU A 35 8.81 -8.27 -4.76
N ARG A 36 9.88 -7.76 -4.13
CA ARG A 36 10.69 -8.53 -3.18
C ARG A 36 9.87 -9.00 -1.97
N LEU A 37 9.11 -8.12 -1.34
CA LEU A 37 8.31 -8.43 -0.15
C LEU A 37 7.17 -9.40 -0.42
N ARG A 38 6.67 -9.44 -1.66
CA ARG A 38 5.62 -10.39 -2.05
C ARG A 38 6.12 -11.84 -2.03
N GLU A 39 7.41 -12.05 -2.26
CA GLU A 39 8.04 -13.38 -2.34
C GLU A 39 8.82 -13.72 -1.07
N HIS A 40 9.37 -12.72 -0.39
CA HIS A 40 10.26 -12.87 0.77
C HIS A 40 9.82 -11.96 1.92
N LEU A 41 8.59 -12.12 2.40
CA LEU A 41 8.07 -11.26 3.47
C LEU A 41 8.77 -11.50 4.81
N ASP A 42 9.00 -12.77 5.14
CA ASP A 42 9.56 -13.18 6.43
C ASP A 42 11.05 -12.86 6.54
N ASP A 43 11.81 -13.01 5.44
CA ASP A 43 13.20 -12.61 5.34
C ASP A 43 13.48 -11.80 4.07
N PRO A 44 13.19 -10.48 4.09
CA PRO A 44 13.25 -9.64 2.91
C PRO A 44 14.68 -9.38 2.41
N LEU A 45 15.71 -9.66 3.22
CA LEU A 45 17.12 -9.46 2.87
C LEU A 45 17.81 -10.75 2.41
N GLU A 46 17.16 -11.91 2.56
CA GLU A 46 17.74 -13.22 2.21
C GLU A 46 18.28 -13.30 0.77
N GLY A 47 19.56 -13.61 0.62
CA GLY A 47 20.16 -13.84 -0.70
C GLY A 47 20.40 -12.59 -1.55
N LEU A 48 20.17 -11.39 -1.00
CA LEU A 48 20.60 -10.14 -1.65
C LEU A 48 22.12 -9.95 -1.50
N ALA A 49 22.76 -9.48 -2.57
CA ALA A 49 24.20 -9.21 -2.60
C ALA A 49 24.50 -7.70 -2.57
N ASP A 50 25.77 -7.31 -2.48
CA ASP A 50 26.19 -5.89 -2.48
C ASP A 50 25.72 -5.13 -3.74
N ALA A 51 25.54 -5.82 -4.86
CA ALA A 51 24.99 -5.25 -6.08
C ALA A 51 23.52 -4.78 -5.92
N ASP A 52 22.79 -5.34 -4.95
CA ASP A 52 21.41 -4.99 -4.60
C ASP A 52 21.32 -3.91 -3.52
N ALA A 53 22.42 -3.20 -3.25
CA ALA A 53 22.53 -2.16 -2.22
C ALA A 53 21.35 -1.17 -2.21
N ASP A 54 20.86 -0.76 -3.38
CA ASP A 54 19.70 0.15 -3.48
C ASP A 54 18.42 -0.47 -2.89
N LEU A 55 18.15 -1.75 -3.17
CA LEU A 55 16.99 -2.48 -2.65
C LEU A 55 17.13 -2.74 -1.15
N ILE A 56 18.32 -3.18 -0.72
CA ILE A 56 18.65 -3.38 0.70
C ILE A 56 18.37 -2.09 1.48
N ASN A 57 18.87 -0.95 0.98
CA ASN A 57 18.66 0.34 1.63
C ASN A 57 17.18 0.73 1.74
N VAL A 58 16.35 0.41 0.73
CA VAL A 58 14.91 0.68 0.78
C VAL A 58 14.24 -0.21 1.83
N ILE A 59 14.56 -1.50 1.88
CA ILE A 59 13.98 -2.45 2.84
C ILE A 59 14.36 -2.05 4.27
N VAL A 60 15.63 -1.76 4.52
CA VAL A 60 16.11 -1.30 5.84
C VAL A 60 15.39 -0.02 6.26
N ARG A 61 15.22 0.94 5.34
CA ARG A 61 14.44 2.16 5.63
C ARG A 61 12.98 1.88 5.94
N LEU A 62 12.37 0.91 5.27
CA LEU A 62 10.98 0.50 5.55
C LEU A 62 10.84 -0.14 6.94
N GLN A 63 11.80 -0.98 7.33
CA GLN A 63 11.85 -1.59 8.67
C GLN A 63 12.04 -0.56 9.80
N ALA A 64 12.75 0.53 9.52
CA ALA A 64 13.02 1.59 10.48
C ALA A 64 11.87 2.61 10.66
N VAL A 65 10.75 2.47 9.93
CA VAL A 65 9.59 3.37 10.07
C VAL A 65 8.81 3.04 11.35
N ASP A 66 8.71 4.01 12.27
CA ASP A 66 7.98 3.87 13.55
C ASP A 66 7.00 5.03 13.81
N ASP A 67 6.48 5.63 12.74
CA ASP A 67 5.56 6.78 12.85
C ASP A 67 4.07 6.38 12.99
N GLU A 68 3.78 5.09 12.84
CA GLU A 68 2.43 4.53 12.88
C GLU A 68 2.45 3.13 13.50
N PRO A 69 1.58 2.84 14.48
CA PRO A 69 1.45 1.52 15.07
C PRO A 69 1.16 0.44 14.03
N ALA A 70 1.90 -0.66 14.10
CA ALA A 70 1.66 -1.86 13.32
C ALA A 70 0.42 -2.60 13.86
N THR A 71 -0.76 -2.19 13.41
CA THR A 71 -2.05 -2.83 13.76
C THR A 71 -2.82 -3.24 12.50
N ALA A 72 -3.68 -4.25 12.61
CA ALA A 72 -4.57 -4.66 11.53
C ALA A 72 -5.45 -3.50 11.04
N ALA A 73 -5.95 -2.66 11.96
CA ALA A 73 -6.75 -1.48 11.64
C ALA A 73 -5.96 -0.44 10.83
N ASN A 74 -4.70 -0.17 11.20
CA ASN A 74 -3.85 0.76 10.43
C ASN A 74 -3.49 0.19 9.06
N LEU A 75 -3.28 -1.13 8.98
CA LEU A 75 -2.96 -1.80 7.72
C LEU A 75 -4.17 -1.74 6.76
N GLU A 76 -5.37 -2.03 7.24
CA GLU A 76 -6.62 -1.87 6.49
C GLU A 76 -6.84 -0.42 6.06
N PHE A 77 -6.65 0.54 6.98
CA PHE A 77 -6.77 1.96 6.68
C PHE A 77 -5.81 2.41 5.59
N ARG A 78 -4.54 1.99 5.64
CA ARG A 78 -3.54 2.30 4.60
C ARG A 78 -3.88 1.69 3.26
N TRP A 79 -4.41 0.47 3.24
CA TRP A 79 -4.92 -0.14 2.02
C TRP A 79 -6.04 0.69 1.39
N MET A 80 -7.05 1.10 2.18
CA MET A 80 -8.15 1.91 1.67
C MET A 80 -7.69 3.25 1.10
N LEU A 81 -6.70 3.90 1.71
CA LEU A 81 -6.12 5.13 1.17
C LEU A 81 -5.44 4.92 -0.19
N LEU A 82 -4.72 3.80 -0.34
CA LEU A 82 -4.07 3.46 -1.62
C LEU A 82 -5.11 3.21 -2.72
N GLU A 83 -6.17 2.48 -2.39
CA GLU A 83 -7.24 2.17 -3.34
C GLU A 83 -8.00 3.45 -3.76
N ARG A 84 -8.26 4.34 -2.80
CA ARG A 84 -8.85 5.66 -3.08
C ARG A 84 -7.99 6.46 -4.06
N ASP A 85 -6.67 6.44 -3.86
CA ASP A 85 -5.75 7.16 -4.73
C ASP A 85 -5.64 6.50 -6.11
N ARG A 86 -5.76 5.17 -6.21
CA ARG A 86 -5.86 4.42 -7.48
C ARG A 86 -7.11 4.84 -8.26
N LEU A 87 -8.29 4.80 -7.62
CA LEU A 87 -9.56 5.21 -8.22
C LEU A 87 -9.55 6.67 -8.69
N ARG A 88 -8.95 7.58 -7.91
CA ARG A 88 -8.79 8.99 -8.29
C ARG A 88 -7.92 9.15 -9.54
N ARG A 89 -6.84 8.38 -9.67
CA ARG A 89 -6.02 8.38 -10.89
C ARG A 89 -6.82 7.85 -12.07
N GLU A 90 -7.55 6.76 -11.91
CA GLU A 90 -8.36 6.19 -12.98
C GLU A 90 -9.46 7.15 -13.47
N LEU A 91 -10.15 7.84 -12.55
CA LEU A 91 -11.12 8.88 -12.88
C LEU A 91 -10.52 10.04 -13.67
N LYS A 92 -9.30 10.47 -13.31
CA LYS A 92 -8.61 11.53 -14.05
C LYS A 92 -8.35 11.11 -15.49
N HIS A 93 -7.81 9.91 -15.71
CA HIS A 93 -7.55 9.41 -17.06
C HIS A 93 -8.84 9.22 -17.87
N ALA A 94 -9.91 8.74 -17.23
CA ALA A 94 -11.21 8.58 -17.88
C ALA A 94 -11.80 9.93 -18.37
N GLY A 95 -11.58 11.02 -17.62
CA GLY A 95 -12.01 12.37 -18.02
C GLY A 95 -11.22 12.94 -19.20
N ASP A 96 -9.92 12.63 -19.29
CA ASP A 96 -9.02 13.15 -20.33
C ASP A 96 -9.22 12.40 -21.67
N ASP A 97 -9.51 11.11 -21.64
CA ASP A 97 -9.62 10.25 -22.83
C ASP A 97 -11.02 10.20 -23.47
N GLY A 98 -11.97 11.02 -22.98
CA GLY A 98 -13.37 10.97 -23.40
C GLY A 98 -14.03 9.61 -23.09
N ALA A 99 -13.61 8.97 -21.99
CA ALA A 99 -13.98 7.61 -21.66
C ALA A 99 -15.49 7.44 -21.42
N ASP A 100 -15.94 6.20 -21.59
CA ASP A 100 -17.30 5.73 -21.34
C ASP A 100 -17.90 6.36 -20.06
N ALA A 101 -18.94 7.17 -20.23
CA ALA A 101 -19.65 7.82 -19.14
C ALA A 101 -20.13 6.82 -18.09
N ALA A 102 -20.49 5.59 -18.50
CA ALA A 102 -20.89 4.54 -17.57
C ALA A 102 -19.72 4.11 -16.65
N ARG A 103 -18.51 3.97 -17.21
CA ARG A 103 -17.30 3.67 -16.43
C ARG A 103 -16.97 4.79 -15.45
N THR A 104 -17.04 6.04 -15.88
CA THR A 104 -16.80 7.21 -15.01
C THR A 104 -17.78 7.25 -13.84
N VAL A 105 -19.07 7.02 -14.08
CA VAL A 105 -20.10 6.97 -13.02
C VAL A 105 -19.84 5.80 -12.06
N ALA A 106 -19.44 4.63 -12.56
CA ALA A 106 -19.12 3.48 -11.72
C ALA A 106 -17.94 3.79 -10.76
N LEU A 107 -16.85 4.35 -11.30
CA LEU A 107 -15.68 4.74 -10.52
C LEU A 107 -16.01 5.82 -9.46
N GLN A 108 -16.88 6.78 -9.80
CA GLN A 108 -17.33 7.80 -8.84
C GLN A 108 -18.12 7.20 -7.68
N ARG A 109 -19.01 6.22 -7.96
CA ARG A 109 -19.78 5.52 -6.92
C ARG A 109 -18.87 4.72 -5.99
N GLU A 110 -17.93 3.98 -6.56
CA GLU A 110 -16.94 3.20 -5.80
C GLU A 110 -16.09 4.11 -4.90
N LEU A 111 -15.58 5.22 -5.44
CA LEU A 111 -14.83 6.21 -4.69
C LEU A 111 -15.65 6.83 -3.55
N GLY A 112 -16.93 7.13 -3.80
CA GLY A 112 -17.86 7.65 -2.79
C GLY A 112 -18.03 6.67 -1.62
N HIS A 113 -18.36 5.41 -1.93
CA HIS A 113 -18.49 4.37 -0.93
C HIS A 113 -17.21 4.17 -0.12
N LEU A 114 -16.05 4.14 -0.78
CA LEU A 114 -14.77 3.99 -0.11
C LEU A 114 -14.46 5.16 0.82
N ASN A 115 -14.81 6.39 0.44
CA ASN A 115 -14.65 7.56 1.33
C ASN A 115 -15.51 7.44 2.59
N ASP A 116 -16.74 6.93 2.48
CA ASP A 116 -17.63 6.72 3.64
C ASP A 116 -17.06 5.64 4.59
N VAL A 117 -16.51 4.56 4.03
CA VAL A 117 -15.84 3.51 4.83
C VAL A 117 -14.59 4.06 5.53
N ILE A 118 -13.76 4.82 4.83
CA ILE A 118 -12.56 5.48 5.42
C ILE A 118 -12.97 6.43 6.54
N ALA A 119 -14.04 7.22 6.36
CA ALA A 119 -14.51 8.17 7.36
C ALA A 119 -15.05 7.47 8.63
N SER A 120 -15.64 6.28 8.48
CA SER A 120 -16.15 5.48 9.60
C SER A 120 -15.10 4.57 10.24
N SER A 121 -13.93 4.39 9.62
CA SER A 121 -12.86 3.48 10.05
C SER A 121 -11.51 4.20 10.19
N PRO A 122 -11.35 5.15 11.14
CA PRO A 122 -10.12 5.91 11.29
C PRO A 122 -8.94 5.05 11.78
N PRO A 123 -7.69 5.47 11.52
CA PRO A 123 -6.52 4.75 12.00
C PRO A 123 -6.40 4.87 13.53
N VAL A 124 -5.75 3.87 14.13
CA VAL A 124 -5.36 3.87 15.53
C VAL A 124 -4.12 4.75 15.70
N ASN A 125 -4.28 5.84 16.46
CA ASN A 125 -3.20 6.74 16.84
C ASN A 125 -2.84 6.51 18.32
N GLY A 126 -1.56 6.22 18.62
CA GLY A 126 -1.05 6.07 20.00
C GLY A 126 -0.05 4.93 20.16
N PRO A 127 0.75 4.89 21.24
CA PRO A 127 1.67 3.78 21.47
C PRO A 127 0.91 2.48 21.70
N LEU A 128 1.37 1.38 21.08
CA LEU A 128 0.93 0.04 21.43
C LEU A 128 1.31 -0.20 22.90
N ALA A 129 0.34 -0.54 23.74
CA ALA A 129 0.63 -0.99 25.10
C ALA A 129 1.57 -2.20 24.99
N ARG A 130 2.78 -2.04 25.55
CA ARG A 130 3.83 -3.06 25.59
C ARG A 130 3.38 -4.30 26.36
#